data_AF-A0A3L8GMX6-F1
#
_entry.id   AF-A0A3L8GMX6-F1
#
_cell.length_a   1.000
_cell.length_b   1.000
_cell.length_c   1.000
_cell.angle_alpha   90.00
_cell.angle_beta   90.00
_cell.angle_gamma   90.00
#
_symmetry.space_group_name_H-M   'P 1'
#
loop_
_entity.id
_entity.type
_entity.pdbx_description
1 polymer ?
#
loop_
_entity_poly.entity_id
_entity_poly.type
_entity_poly.pdbx_seq_one_letter_code
_entity_poly.pdbx_strand_id
1 'polypeptide(L)'
;MNKIKNRIKELRKQKGLTLNDLSIATGFTTSSISRWEEGRRGFDKEKAILLAKILEVKPSELFISDKNAFQAYWNTEKNITFNRDKYIVSIMRKGKKYSRSFETLEEAIKHRDIVLRNYKDTNIFPHTYLEHVSSKYQELIGRKFQRLTVVDVVGAKKKEGVKRTYTYLLCHCDCGKTCEVEIFNLLKSTILSCGCLALEKSQELGKRFGKDRETREKARTSNILNPNSRKTNKSTGIKNITYSPKLKSYRVQIIRRGVRYMKRFSSLTEAINYKESVLSQLDKAVQPKDK
;
A
#
# COMPACT_ATOMS: atom_id res chain seq x y z
N MET A 1 -8.55 25.93 -27.01
CA MET A 1 -7.09 25.67 -27.01
C MET A 1 -6.38 26.94 -26.57
N ASN A 2 -5.79 26.96 -25.37
CA ASN A 2 -5.00 28.12 -24.91
C ASN A 2 -3.74 28.24 -25.80
N LYS A 3 -3.67 29.29 -26.63
CA LYS A 3 -2.50 29.59 -27.45
C LYS A 3 -1.43 30.23 -26.58
N ILE A 4 -0.17 29.83 -26.80
CA ILE A 4 0.97 30.40 -26.08
C ILE A 4 1.22 31.82 -26.60
N LYS A 5 1.02 32.83 -25.75
CA LYS A 5 1.33 34.22 -26.09
C LYS A 5 2.85 34.38 -26.27
N ASN A 6 3.27 34.92 -27.42
CA ASN A 6 4.68 35.13 -27.77
C ASN A 6 4.81 36.33 -28.72
N ARG A 7 6.04 36.85 -28.89
CA ARG A 7 6.37 37.99 -29.78
C ARG A 7 7.21 37.60 -30.99
N ILE A 8 7.39 36.30 -31.25
CA ILE A 8 8.36 35.82 -32.26
C ILE A 8 8.03 36.37 -33.64
N LYS A 9 6.74 36.38 -34.01
CA LYS A 9 6.26 36.91 -35.30
C LYS A 9 6.46 38.42 -35.43
N GLU A 10 6.27 39.15 -34.33
CA GLU A 10 6.47 40.60 -34.27
C GLU A 10 7.95 40.93 -34.46
N LEU A 11 8.82 40.29 -33.69
CA LEU A 11 10.28 40.48 -33.73
C LEU A 11 10.88 40.11 -35.09
N ARG A 12 10.43 38.99 -35.69
CA ARG A 12 10.87 38.61 -37.04
C ARG A 12 10.51 39.66 -38.08
N LYS A 13 9.29 40.21 -38.02
CA LYS A 13 8.84 41.25 -38.95
C LYS A 13 9.57 42.58 -38.74
N GLN A 14 9.87 42.96 -37.49
CA GLN A 14 10.67 44.15 -37.18
C GLN A 14 12.08 44.07 -37.78
N LYS A 15 12.66 42.87 -37.85
CA LYS A 15 13.95 42.61 -38.49
C LYS A 15 13.86 42.41 -40.02
N GLY A 16 12.67 42.54 -40.62
CA GLY A 16 12.48 42.38 -42.07
C GLY A 16 12.68 40.95 -42.58
N LEU A 17 12.71 39.95 -41.71
CA LEU A 17 13.02 38.56 -42.09
C LEU A 17 11.76 37.81 -42.54
N THR A 18 11.87 37.03 -43.62
CA THR A 18 10.83 36.07 -43.99
C THR A 18 10.94 34.79 -43.14
N LEU A 19 9.92 33.93 -43.19
CA LEU A 19 10.00 32.61 -42.54
C LEU A 19 11.12 31.75 -43.14
N ASN A 20 11.41 31.93 -44.44
CA ASN A 20 12.46 31.20 -45.12
C ASN A 20 13.85 31.66 -44.67
N ASP A 21 14.05 32.96 -44.51
CA ASP A 21 15.32 33.51 -44.04
C ASP A 21 15.65 33.03 -42.63
N LEU A 22 14.63 33.02 -41.75
CA LEU A 22 14.79 32.50 -40.39
C LEU A 22 15.02 30.98 -40.40
N SER A 23 14.42 30.24 -41.34
CA SER A 23 14.64 28.81 -41.54
C SER A 23 16.09 28.51 -41.94
N ILE A 24 16.64 29.29 -42.88
CA ILE A 24 18.03 29.15 -43.35
C ILE A 24 19.01 29.50 -42.22
N ALA A 25 18.77 30.59 -41.49
CA ALA A 25 19.66 31.06 -40.43
C ALA A 25 19.67 30.13 -39.19
N THR A 26 18.51 29.57 -38.84
CA THR A 26 18.37 28.71 -37.64
C THR A 26 18.60 27.23 -37.93
N GLY A 27 18.47 26.80 -39.18
CA GLY A 27 18.38 25.38 -39.55
C GLY A 27 17.05 24.72 -39.17
N PHE A 28 16.05 25.46 -38.67
CA PHE A 28 14.72 24.94 -38.36
C PHE A 28 13.79 25.03 -39.55
N THR A 29 12.91 24.04 -39.73
CA THR A 29 11.90 24.06 -40.80
C THR A 29 10.94 25.25 -40.65
N THR A 30 10.56 25.87 -41.77
CA THR A 30 9.53 26.93 -41.85
C THR A 30 8.22 26.57 -41.13
N SER A 31 7.78 25.31 -41.20
CA SER A 31 6.57 24.82 -40.53
C SER A 31 6.69 24.80 -39.00
N SER A 32 7.88 24.55 -38.46
CA SER A 32 8.13 24.59 -37.01
C SER A 32 8.09 26.03 -36.50
N ILE A 33 8.74 26.95 -37.24
CA ILE A 33 8.76 28.38 -36.92
C ILE A 33 7.35 28.96 -36.94
N SER A 34 6.55 28.66 -37.96
CA SER A 34 5.14 29.08 -38.03
C SER A 34 4.31 28.58 -36.84
N ARG A 35 4.47 27.32 -36.42
CA ARG A 35 3.75 26.77 -35.25
C ARG A 35 4.16 27.44 -33.94
N TRP A 36 5.43 27.85 -33.81
CA TRP A 36 5.93 28.61 -32.67
C TRP A 36 5.38 30.04 -32.65
N GLU A 37 5.39 30.72 -33.79
CA GLU A 37 4.79 32.06 -33.95
C GLU A 37 3.30 32.08 -33.58
N GLU A 38 2.56 31.05 -33.98
CA GLU A 38 1.13 30.94 -33.68
C GLU A 38 0.84 30.47 -32.25
N GLY A 39 1.88 30.14 -31.47
CA GLY A 39 1.74 29.65 -30.11
C GLY A 39 1.04 28.29 -30.01
N ARG A 40 1.01 27.52 -31.11
CA ARG A 40 0.44 26.15 -31.13
C ARG A 40 1.39 25.15 -30.47
N ARG A 41 2.69 25.48 -30.38
CA ARG A 41 3.74 24.62 -29.83
C ARG A 41 4.85 25.46 -29.21
N GLY A 42 5.38 25.03 -28.07
CA GLY A 42 6.61 25.58 -27.48
C GLY A 42 7.89 24.97 -28.08
N PHE A 43 9.05 25.40 -27.61
CA PHE A 43 10.37 24.93 -28.04
C PHE A 43 11.40 24.99 -26.91
N ASP A 44 12.50 24.24 -27.05
CA ASP A 44 13.45 23.90 -25.98
C ASP A 44 14.56 24.95 -25.75
N LYS A 45 15.22 24.86 -24.58
CA LYS A 45 16.47 25.52 -24.16
C LYS A 45 17.18 26.32 -25.25
N GLU A 46 17.79 25.48 -26.06
CA GLU A 46 18.78 25.78 -27.06
C GLU A 46 18.14 26.47 -28.27
N LYS A 47 16.89 26.11 -28.59
CA LYS A 47 16.16 26.68 -29.73
C LYS A 47 15.79 28.14 -29.48
N ALA A 48 15.39 28.51 -28.25
CA ALA A 48 15.13 29.92 -27.96
C ALA A 48 16.40 30.74 -27.89
N ILE A 49 17.51 30.17 -27.42
CA ILE A 49 18.81 30.86 -27.45
C ILE A 49 19.21 31.14 -28.91
N LEU A 50 19.06 30.16 -29.81
CA LEU A 50 19.40 30.31 -31.22
C LEU A 50 18.50 31.34 -31.93
N LEU A 51 17.19 31.29 -31.69
CA LEU A 51 16.24 32.27 -32.21
C LEU A 51 16.52 33.68 -31.69
N ALA A 52 16.76 33.80 -30.38
CA ALA A 52 17.10 35.07 -29.74
C ALA A 52 18.40 35.67 -30.30
N LYS A 53 19.40 34.83 -30.57
CA LYS A 53 20.66 35.24 -31.19
C LYS A 53 20.46 35.83 -32.59
N ILE A 54 19.64 35.19 -33.43
CA ILE A 54 19.37 35.64 -34.81
C ILE A 54 18.46 36.87 -34.83
N LEU A 55 17.52 36.95 -33.90
CA LEU A 55 16.64 38.11 -33.75
C LEU A 55 17.29 39.26 -32.96
N GLU A 56 18.51 39.08 -32.47
CA GLU A 56 19.30 40.06 -31.68
C GLU A 56 18.54 40.60 -30.46
N VAL A 57 17.80 39.71 -29.78
CA VAL A 57 17.04 40.04 -28.56
C VAL A 57 17.47 39.14 -27.41
N LYS A 58 17.12 39.53 -26.18
CA LYS A 58 17.26 38.60 -25.05
C LYS A 58 16.24 37.45 -25.21
N PRO A 59 16.57 36.21 -24.79
CA PRO A 59 15.61 35.10 -24.79
C PRO A 59 14.30 35.41 -24.04
N SER A 60 14.36 36.36 -23.08
CA SER A 60 13.22 36.90 -22.34
C SER A 60 12.21 37.69 -23.15
N GLU A 61 12.64 38.29 -24.25
CA GLU A 61 11.80 39.17 -25.06
C GLU A 61 10.98 38.41 -26.10
N LEU A 62 11.33 37.14 -26.37
CA LEU A 62 10.57 36.26 -27.28
C LEU A 62 9.15 35.97 -26.77
N PHE A 63 8.90 36.13 -25.47
CA PHE A 63 7.65 35.79 -24.81
C PHE A 63 7.04 37.00 -24.10
N ILE A 64 5.72 37.17 -24.22
CA ILE A 64 4.99 38.21 -23.47
C ILE A 64 4.70 37.62 -22.09
N SER A 65 5.14 38.25 -21.01
CA SER A 65 4.57 37.97 -19.69
C SER A 65 4.19 39.23 -18.94
N ASP A 66 2.91 39.32 -18.57
CA ASP A 66 2.55 39.90 -17.29
C ASP A 66 3.32 39.11 -16.22
N LYS A 67 4.19 39.83 -15.49
CA LYS A 67 4.95 39.44 -14.30
C LYS A 67 5.15 37.92 -14.09
N ASN A 68 6.39 37.46 -14.36
CA ASN A 68 6.97 36.19 -13.90
C ASN A 68 6.54 34.89 -14.62
N ALA A 69 6.18 34.94 -15.91
CA ALA A 69 5.99 33.70 -16.71
C ALA A 69 7.28 33.17 -17.37
N PHE A 70 8.44 33.79 -17.12
CA PHE A 70 9.72 33.34 -17.70
C PHE A 70 10.12 31.91 -17.26
N GLN A 71 9.60 31.44 -16.11
CA GLN A 71 9.78 30.08 -15.60
C GLN A 71 8.90 29.02 -16.30
N ALA A 72 7.71 29.39 -16.81
CA ALA A 72 6.74 28.43 -17.32
C ALA A 72 7.09 27.90 -18.72
N TYR A 73 7.93 28.64 -19.46
CA TYR A 73 8.23 28.35 -20.87
C TYR A 73 9.22 27.19 -21.06
N TRP A 74 9.96 26.82 -20.01
CA TRP A 74 11.07 25.85 -20.10
C TRP A 74 10.79 24.45 -19.55
N ASN A 75 9.71 24.24 -18.80
CA ASN A 75 9.51 22.97 -18.11
C ASN A 75 8.64 21.99 -18.90
N THR A 76 9.22 21.44 -19.97
CA THR A 76 9.08 19.99 -20.18
C THR A 76 10.45 19.37 -20.05
N GLU A 77 11.01 19.45 -18.83
CA GLU A 77 12.17 18.63 -18.45
C GLU A 77 11.89 17.20 -18.93
N LYS A 78 12.78 16.63 -19.76
CA LYS A 78 12.54 15.31 -20.38
C LYS A 78 12.21 14.31 -19.28
N ASN A 79 11.16 13.52 -19.50
CA ASN A 79 10.64 12.57 -18.53
C ASN A 79 10.12 13.20 -17.22
N ILE A 80 9.77 14.49 -17.17
CA ILE A 80 9.16 15.17 -16.01
C ILE A 80 7.95 15.98 -16.48
N THR A 81 6.80 15.76 -15.84
CA THR A 81 5.56 16.51 -16.10
C THR A 81 5.02 17.11 -14.81
N PHE A 82 4.44 18.30 -14.86
CA PHE A 82 3.81 18.91 -13.69
C PHE A 82 2.30 18.66 -13.71
N ASN A 83 1.74 18.04 -12.67
CA ASN A 83 0.32 17.72 -12.57
C ASN A 83 -0.13 17.69 -11.10
N ARG A 84 -1.29 18.28 -10.79
CA ARG A 84 -1.88 18.34 -9.44
C ARG A 84 -0.86 18.77 -8.37
N ASP A 85 -0.18 19.89 -8.63
CA ASP A 85 0.83 20.50 -7.76
C ASP A 85 2.08 19.66 -7.48
N LYS A 86 2.35 18.63 -8.29
CA LYS A 86 3.54 17.78 -8.16
C LYS A 86 4.29 17.60 -9.46
N TYR A 87 5.61 17.43 -9.37
CA TYR A 87 6.49 17.09 -10.47
C TYR A 87 6.58 15.56 -10.60
N ILE A 88 6.10 15.02 -11.72
CA ILE A 88 6.04 13.60 -12.00
C ILE A 88 7.15 13.20 -12.96
N VAL A 89 8.15 12.48 -12.47
CA VAL A 89 9.12 11.78 -13.30
C VAL A 89 8.44 10.57 -13.94
N SER A 90 8.53 10.39 -15.26
CA SER A 90 7.99 9.25 -16.01
C SER A 90 8.95 8.83 -17.12
N ILE A 91 9.55 7.65 -16.98
CA ILE A 91 10.57 7.10 -17.90
C ILE A 91 10.07 5.76 -18.47
N MET A 92 10.23 5.53 -19.76
CA MET A 92 9.87 4.27 -20.44
C MET A 92 11.07 3.71 -21.20
N ARG A 93 11.45 2.44 -20.95
CA ARG A 93 12.56 1.74 -21.65
C ARG A 93 12.26 0.24 -21.76
N LYS A 94 12.51 -0.36 -22.93
CA LYS A 94 12.33 -1.81 -23.19
C LYS A 94 10.97 -2.35 -22.70
N GLY A 95 9.88 -1.60 -22.94
CA GLY A 95 8.52 -1.96 -22.51
C GLY A 95 8.22 -1.79 -21.01
N LYS A 96 9.20 -1.42 -20.17
CA LYS A 96 9.02 -1.16 -18.73
C LYS A 96 8.83 0.34 -18.50
N LYS A 97 7.95 0.71 -17.55
CA LYS A 97 7.65 2.09 -17.15
C LYS A 97 8.09 2.34 -15.71
N TYR A 98 8.75 3.46 -15.47
CA TYR A 98 9.07 4.01 -14.15
C TYR A 98 8.30 5.33 -13.97
N SER A 99 7.68 5.54 -12.81
CA SER A 99 7.05 6.83 -12.49
C SER A 99 7.11 7.16 -11.00
N ARG A 100 7.42 8.43 -10.67
CA ARG A 100 7.44 8.94 -9.28
C ARG A 100 7.13 10.43 -9.23
N SER A 101 6.46 10.89 -8.18
CA SER A 101 6.10 12.30 -7.97
C SER A 101 6.96 12.96 -6.89
N PHE A 102 7.23 14.26 -7.04
CA PHE A 102 8.04 15.10 -6.15
C PHE A 102 7.35 16.43 -5.93
N GLU A 103 7.62 17.09 -4.80
CA GLU A 103 7.06 18.40 -4.47
C GLU A 103 7.82 19.52 -5.20
N THR A 104 9.14 19.34 -5.38
CA THR A 104 9.99 20.33 -6.07
C THR A 104 10.55 19.81 -7.40
N LEU A 105 10.84 20.74 -8.30
CA LEU A 105 11.43 20.43 -9.60
C LEU A 105 12.86 19.89 -9.47
N GLU A 106 13.64 20.45 -8.55
CA GLU A 106 15.04 20.06 -8.31
C GLU A 106 15.13 18.61 -7.84
N GLU A 107 14.26 18.19 -6.92
CA GLU A 107 14.15 16.80 -6.48
C GLU A 107 13.81 15.86 -7.65
N ALA A 108 12.87 16.27 -8.49
CA ALA A 108 12.46 15.49 -9.66
C ALA A 108 13.61 15.32 -10.66
N ILE A 109 14.39 16.38 -10.92
CA ILE A 109 15.56 16.36 -11.81
C ILE A 109 16.65 15.43 -11.25
N LYS A 110 17.05 15.65 -9.99
CA LYS A 110 18.07 14.84 -9.32
C LYS A 110 17.70 13.36 -9.35
N HIS A 111 16.43 13.06 -9.04
CA HIS A 111 15.95 11.68 -9.04
C HIS A 111 15.91 11.07 -10.44
N ARG A 112 15.44 11.81 -11.46
CA ARG A 112 15.44 11.35 -12.85
C ARG A 112 16.85 10.94 -13.29
N ASP A 113 17.85 11.76 -12.99
CA ASP A 113 19.22 11.54 -13.45
C ASP A 113 19.84 10.30 -12.80
N ILE A 114 19.59 10.09 -11.51
CA ILE A 114 19.97 8.86 -10.79
C ILE A 114 19.32 7.63 -11.45
N VAL A 115 18.02 7.67 -11.73
CA VAL A 115 17.29 6.56 -12.35
C VAL A 115 17.85 6.23 -13.74
N LEU A 116 18.13 7.25 -14.55
CA LEU A 116 18.70 7.07 -15.89
C LEU A 116 20.12 6.51 -15.84
N ARG A 117 20.96 6.98 -14.91
CA ARG A 117 22.32 6.46 -14.69
C ARG A 117 22.26 4.99 -14.27
N ASN A 118 21.51 4.65 -13.22
CA ASN A 118 21.40 3.29 -12.73
C ASN A 118 20.83 2.32 -13.77
N TYR A 119 19.86 2.76 -14.57
CA TYR A 119 19.31 1.93 -15.65
C TYR A 119 20.33 1.66 -16.76
N LYS A 120 21.21 2.63 -17.06
CA LYS A 120 22.28 2.46 -18.04
C LYS A 120 23.24 1.34 -17.62
N ASP A 121 23.53 1.26 -16.32
CA ASP A 121 24.49 0.31 -15.77
C ASP A 121 23.86 -1.09 -15.57
N THR A 122 22.61 -1.15 -15.11
CA THR A 122 21.97 -2.41 -14.66
C THR A 122 20.91 -2.96 -15.61
N ASN A 123 20.45 -2.18 -16.60
CA ASN A 123 19.24 -2.47 -17.41
C ASN A 123 17.95 -2.69 -16.59
N ILE A 124 17.95 -2.32 -15.31
CA ILE A 124 16.84 -2.51 -14.38
C ILE A 124 16.41 -1.13 -13.87
N PHE A 125 15.11 -0.83 -13.94
CA PHE A 125 14.61 0.37 -13.27
C PHE A 125 14.63 0.13 -11.77
N PRO A 126 15.04 1.11 -10.95
CA PRO A 126 14.88 0.99 -9.51
C PRO A 126 13.43 0.69 -9.21
N HIS A 127 13.18 -0.50 -8.65
CA HIS A 127 11.84 -0.86 -8.22
C HIS A 127 11.47 0.11 -7.10
N THR A 128 10.49 0.96 -7.36
CA THR A 128 9.96 2.04 -6.49
C THR A 128 9.50 1.56 -5.10
N TYR A 129 9.68 0.28 -4.76
CA TYR A 129 9.21 -0.35 -3.54
C TYR A 129 10.29 -1.15 -2.77
N LEU A 130 11.32 -1.72 -3.41
CA LEU A 130 12.26 -2.59 -2.68
C LEU A 130 13.24 -1.79 -1.79
N GLU A 131 13.81 -0.70 -2.30
CA GLU A 131 14.71 0.16 -1.49
C GLU A 131 13.97 0.92 -0.37
N HIS A 132 12.75 1.38 -0.62
CA HIS A 132 11.94 2.08 0.38
C HIS A 132 11.39 1.15 1.49
N VAL A 133 11.16 -0.13 1.18
CA VAL A 133 10.68 -1.10 2.18
C VAL A 133 11.80 -1.55 3.11
N SER A 134 13.02 -1.70 2.58
CA SER A 134 14.20 -1.97 3.42
C SER A 134 14.42 -0.82 4.40
N SER A 135 14.40 0.44 3.94
CA SER A 135 14.55 1.62 4.82
C SER A 135 13.46 1.77 5.89
N LYS A 136 12.18 1.52 5.56
CA LYS A 136 11.08 1.74 6.52
C LYS A 136 11.07 0.76 7.70
N TYR A 137 11.50 -0.47 7.48
CA TYR A 137 11.41 -1.55 8.48
C TYR A 137 12.78 -2.06 8.92
N GLN A 138 13.86 -1.40 8.51
CA GLN A 138 15.23 -1.69 8.94
C GLN A 138 15.37 -1.63 10.47
N GLU A 139 14.68 -0.71 11.15
CA GLU A 139 14.67 -0.60 12.62
C GLU A 139 14.09 -1.83 13.34
N LEU A 140 13.38 -2.70 12.62
CA LEU A 140 12.85 -3.94 13.18
C LEU A 140 13.89 -5.06 13.15
N ILE A 141 14.93 -4.98 12.31
CA ILE A 141 16.00 -5.97 12.25
C ILE A 141 16.68 -6.05 13.62
N GLY A 142 16.86 -7.27 14.13
CA GLY A 142 17.37 -7.54 15.47
C GLY A 142 16.33 -7.44 16.59
N ARG A 143 15.15 -6.86 16.36
CA ARG A 143 14.09 -6.84 17.38
C ARG A 143 13.50 -8.23 17.59
N LYS A 144 13.22 -8.53 18.85
CA LYS A 144 12.62 -9.80 19.29
C LYS A 144 11.14 -9.62 19.66
N PHE A 145 10.30 -10.45 19.07
CA PHE A 145 8.87 -10.57 19.29
C PHE A 145 8.57 -11.95 19.86
N GLN A 146 8.54 -12.04 21.19
CA GLN A 146 8.42 -13.32 21.91
C GLN A 146 9.53 -14.30 21.49
N ARG A 147 9.25 -15.30 20.65
CA ARG A 147 10.25 -16.27 20.18
C ARG A 147 10.83 -15.95 18.81
N LEU A 148 10.39 -14.88 18.16
CA LEU A 148 10.82 -14.51 16.81
C LEU A 148 11.76 -13.31 16.85
N THR A 149 12.97 -13.46 16.35
CA THR A 149 13.90 -12.36 16.13
C THR A 149 13.92 -12.03 14.64
N VAL A 150 13.71 -10.76 14.29
CA VAL A 150 13.74 -10.32 12.88
C VAL A 150 15.19 -10.36 12.38
N VAL A 151 15.42 -11.06 11.28
CA VAL A 151 16.73 -11.21 10.64
C VAL A 151 16.84 -10.28 9.44
N ASP A 152 15.79 -10.19 8.63
CA ASP A 152 15.83 -9.40 7.39
C ASP A 152 14.43 -8.99 6.90
N VAL A 153 14.38 -8.04 5.97
CA VAL A 153 13.18 -7.58 5.28
C VAL A 153 13.08 -8.23 3.90
N VAL A 154 12.15 -9.17 3.75
CA VAL A 154 11.95 -9.90 2.48
C VAL A 154 11.27 -9.02 1.41
N GLY A 155 10.40 -8.10 1.84
CA GLY A 155 9.72 -7.17 0.94
C GLY A 155 8.27 -7.57 0.61
N ALA A 156 7.69 -6.94 -0.42
CA ALA A 156 6.29 -7.19 -0.80
C ALA A 156 6.14 -8.52 -1.55
N LYS A 157 5.26 -9.38 -1.02
CA LYS A 157 4.76 -10.58 -1.69
C LYS A 157 3.26 -10.50 -1.90
N LYS A 158 2.78 -11.10 -2.99
CA LYS A 158 1.36 -11.21 -3.30
C LYS A 158 0.88 -12.60 -2.89
N LYS A 159 -0.27 -12.66 -2.22
CA LYS A 159 -0.94 -13.94 -1.95
C LYS A 159 -1.72 -14.37 -3.18
N GLU A 160 -1.76 -15.66 -3.44
CA GLU A 160 -2.55 -16.23 -4.52
C GLU A 160 -4.04 -15.85 -4.35
N GLY A 161 -4.70 -15.46 -5.45
CA GLY A 161 -6.09 -15.00 -5.43
C GLY A 161 -6.33 -13.60 -4.81
N VAL A 162 -5.30 -12.91 -4.30
CA VAL A 162 -5.46 -11.61 -3.64
C VAL A 162 -4.81 -10.51 -4.48
N LYS A 163 -5.57 -9.45 -4.81
CA LYS A 163 -5.04 -8.29 -5.58
C LYS A 163 -3.99 -7.47 -4.80
N ARG A 164 -4.06 -7.48 -3.46
CA ARG A 164 -3.19 -6.72 -2.56
C ARG A 164 -1.84 -7.41 -2.32
N THR A 165 -0.79 -6.62 -2.16
CA THR A 165 0.54 -7.03 -1.72
C THR A 165 0.73 -6.80 -0.23
N TYR A 166 1.52 -7.68 0.40
CA TYR A 166 1.82 -7.66 1.83
C TYR A 166 3.33 -7.71 2.02
N THR A 167 3.85 -7.01 3.04
CA THR A 167 5.27 -7.01 3.34
C THR A 167 5.62 -8.10 4.34
N TYR A 168 6.67 -8.86 4.04
CA TYR A 168 7.16 -9.96 4.86
C TYR A 168 8.55 -9.66 5.42
N LEU A 169 8.78 -10.19 6.61
CA LEU A 169 10.08 -10.25 7.29
C LEU A 169 10.53 -11.69 7.37
N LEU A 170 11.84 -11.89 7.30
CA LEU A 170 12.48 -13.14 7.65
C LEU A 170 12.79 -13.09 9.14
N CYS A 171 12.28 -14.07 9.89
CA CYS A 171 12.52 -14.17 11.33
C CYS A 171 13.23 -15.49 11.66
N HIS A 172 14.12 -15.46 12.64
CA HIS A 172 14.67 -16.64 13.31
C HIS A 172 13.86 -16.91 14.57
N CYS A 173 13.40 -18.15 14.75
CA CYS A 173 12.67 -18.55 15.93
C CYS A 173 13.62 -19.19 16.96
N ASP A 174 13.38 -18.96 18.26
CA ASP A 174 14.14 -19.59 19.36
C ASP A 174 14.19 -21.14 19.30
N CYS A 175 13.27 -21.78 18.55
CA CYS A 175 13.33 -23.22 18.29
C CYS A 175 14.31 -23.63 17.17
N GLY A 176 15.09 -22.70 16.64
CA GLY A 176 16.10 -22.90 15.58
C GLY A 176 15.58 -22.74 14.15
N LYS A 177 14.26 -22.67 13.93
CA LYS A 177 13.68 -22.54 12.58
C LYS A 177 13.59 -21.09 12.12
N THR A 178 13.88 -20.85 10.85
CA THR A 178 13.58 -19.58 10.18
C THR A 178 12.19 -19.63 9.55
N CYS A 179 11.49 -18.50 9.56
CA CYS A 179 10.17 -18.40 8.95
C CYS A 179 9.92 -16.99 8.42
N GLU A 180 9.14 -16.90 7.33
CA GLU A 180 8.67 -15.63 6.82
C GLU A 180 7.35 -15.23 7.49
N VAL A 181 7.30 -14.02 8.02
CA VAL A 181 6.13 -13.51 8.76
C VAL A 181 5.69 -12.18 8.17
N GLU A 182 4.38 -12.04 7.98
CA GLU A 182 3.78 -10.79 7.55
C GLU A 182 3.94 -9.71 8.65
N ILE A 183 4.49 -8.54 8.30
CA ILE A 183 4.80 -7.45 9.25
C ILE A 183 3.61 -7.11 10.15
N PHE A 184 2.42 -6.99 9.56
CA PHE A 184 1.22 -6.61 10.29
C PHE A 184 0.88 -7.58 11.42
N ASN A 185 1.09 -8.88 11.20
CA ASN A 185 0.81 -9.91 12.21
C ASN A 185 1.88 -9.94 13.30
N LEU A 186 3.13 -9.65 12.95
CA LEU A 186 4.22 -9.53 13.91
C LEU A 186 4.00 -8.33 14.84
N LEU A 187 3.70 -7.15 14.29
CA LEU A 187 3.47 -5.92 15.06
C LEU A 187 2.20 -5.98 15.92
N LYS A 188 1.17 -6.72 15.47
CA LYS A 188 -0.04 -6.97 16.28
C LYS A 188 0.13 -8.10 17.30
N SER A 189 1.32 -8.69 17.40
CA SER A 189 1.60 -9.81 18.30
C SER A 189 0.67 -11.01 18.08
N THR A 190 0.17 -11.21 16.85
CA THR A 190 -0.67 -12.37 16.52
C THR A 190 0.18 -13.58 16.15
N ILE A 191 1.37 -13.38 15.59
CA ILE A 191 2.36 -14.43 15.31
C ILE A 191 3.59 -14.18 16.17
N LEU A 192 3.83 -15.11 17.11
CA LEU A 192 4.85 -14.99 18.16
C LEU A 192 5.90 -16.12 18.14
N SER A 193 5.77 -17.05 17.20
CA SER A 193 6.68 -18.17 16.95
C SER A 193 6.47 -18.68 15.53
N CYS A 194 7.35 -19.57 15.05
CA CYS A 194 7.15 -20.27 13.77
C CYS A 194 6.03 -21.34 13.81
N GLY A 195 5.24 -21.39 14.89
CA GLY A 195 4.23 -22.43 15.15
C GLY A 195 4.61 -23.41 16.26
N CYS A 196 5.88 -23.45 16.68
CA CYS A 196 6.37 -24.34 17.75
C CYS A 196 5.64 -24.13 19.07
N LEU A 197 5.34 -22.89 19.44
CA LEU A 197 4.62 -22.58 20.68
C LEU A 197 3.21 -23.19 20.71
N ALA A 198 2.53 -23.23 19.57
CA ALA A 198 1.20 -23.84 19.48
C ALA A 198 1.30 -25.37 19.57
N LEU A 199 2.33 -25.96 18.96
CA LEU A 199 2.59 -27.40 19.01
C LEU A 199 2.90 -27.85 20.45
N GLU A 200 3.79 -27.16 21.16
CA GLU A 200 4.14 -27.45 22.54
C GLU A 200 2.91 -27.42 23.46
N LYS A 201 2.09 -26.36 23.37
CA LYS A 201 0.84 -26.26 24.13
C LYS A 201 -0.12 -27.40 23.82
N SER A 202 -0.25 -27.78 22.56
CA SER A 202 -1.10 -28.91 22.15
C SER A 202 -0.59 -30.24 22.71
N GLN A 203 0.73 -30.44 22.72
CA GLN A 203 1.34 -31.66 23.27
C GLN A 203 1.17 -31.72 24.79
N GLU A 204 1.37 -30.61 25.49
CA GLU A 204 1.17 -30.51 26.94
C GLU A 204 -0.28 -30.80 27.32
N LEU A 205 -1.24 -30.24 26.58
CA LEU A 205 -2.66 -30.54 26.76
C LEU A 205 -2.97 -32.02 26.51
N GLY A 206 -2.36 -32.63 25.48
CA GLY A 206 -2.51 -34.06 25.20
C GLY A 206 -1.91 -34.96 26.29
N LYS A 207 -0.85 -34.51 26.98
CA LYS A 207 -0.30 -35.22 28.16
C LYS A 207 -1.23 -35.11 29.37
N ARG A 208 -1.81 -33.92 29.61
CA ARG A 208 -2.72 -33.68 30.76
C ARG A 208 -4.08 -34.35 30.62
N PHE A 209 -4.62 -34.41 29.40
CA PHE A 209 -5.99 -34.84 29.13
C PHE A 209 -6.07 -36.04 28.18
N GLY A 210 -5.01 -36.83 28.05
CA GLY A 210 -4.99 -38.03 27.18
C GLY A 210 -5.27 -37.74 25.70
N LYS A 211 -5.16 -38.77 24.86
CA LYS A 211 -5.55 -38.71 23.43
C LYS A 211 -6.76 -39.59 23.12
N ASP A 212 -7.18 -40.40 24.08
CA ASP A 212 -8.28 -41.33 23.99
C ASP A 212 -9.64 -40.60 23.96
N ARG A 213 -10.65 -41.32 23.46
CA ARG A 213 -12.01 -40.80 23.30
C ARG A 213 -12.65 -40.41 24.64
N GLU A 214 -12.35 -41.16 25.70
CA GLU A 214 -12.95 -40.96 27.02
C GLU A 214 -12.49 -39.63 27.63
N THR A 215 -11.19 -39.34 27.56
CA THR A 215 -10.64 -38.11 28.12
C THR A 215 -11.00 -36.86 27.31
N ARG A 216 -11.19 -36.99 25.98
CA ARG A 216 -11.79 -35.93 25.15
C ARG A 216 -13.24 -35.64 25.55
N GLU A 217 -14.01 -36.67 25.88
CA GLU A 217 -15.39 -36.50 26.34
C GLU A 217 -15.42 -35.88 27.76
N LYS A 218 -14.54 -36.29 28.67
CA LYS A 218 -14.37 -35.63 29.99
C LYS A 218 -14.04 -34.14 29.86
N ALA A 219 -13.11 -33.76 28.98
CA ALA A 219 -12.77 -32.35 28.72
C ALA A 219 -13.90 -31.56 28.03
N ARG A 220 -14.72 -32.24 27.22
CA ARG A 220 -15.91 -31.64 26.61
C ARG A 220 -16.97 -31.36 27.67
N THR A 221 -17.24 -32.34 28.53
CA THR A 221 -18.22 -32.27 29.62
C THR A 221 -17.81 -31.23 30.67
N SER A 222 -16.53 -31.15 31.03
CA SER A 222 -16.05 -30.10 31.96
C SER A 222 -16.26 -28.69 31.40
N ASN A 223 -16.00 -28.46 30.11
CA ASN A 223 -16.28 -27.18 29.44
C ASN A 223 -17.78 -26.86 29.35
N ILE A 224 -18.61 -27.89 29.18
CA ILE A 224 -20.07 -27.75 29.20
C ILE A 224 -20.54 -27.30 30.59
N LEU A 225 -20.07 -27.97 31.63
CA LEU A 225 -20.47 -27.75 33.02
C LEU A 225 -19.90 -26.47 33.62
N ASN A 226 -18.76 -25.97 33.13
CA ASN A 226 -18.14 -24.73 33.63
C ASN A 226 -19.10 -23.54 33.48
N PRO A 227 -19.60 -22.92 34.56
CA PRO A 227 -20.58 -21.83 34.47
C PRO A 227 -19.94 -20.51 33.99
N ASN A 228 -18.63 -20.39 34.09
CA ASN A 228 -17.91 -19.16 33.84
C ASN A 228 -17.87 -18.81 32.34
N SER A 229 -17.95 -17.51 32.06
CA SER A 229 -17.72 -17.00 30.72
C SER A 229 -16.24 -17.07 30.34
N ARG A 230 -15.96 -16.99 29.03
CA ARG A 230 -14.58 -16.86 28.56
C ARG A 230 -14.04 -15.50 29.00
N LYS A 231 -12.78 -15.43 29.45
CA LYS A 231 -12.09 -14.18 29.83
C LYS A 231 -12.13 -13.09 28.75
N THR A 232 -12.29 -13.48 27.48
CA THR A 232 -12.43 -12.56 26.34
C THR A 232 -13.80 -11.90 26.25
N ASN A 233 -14.83 -12.44 26.92
CA ASN A 233 -16.17 -11.86 26.93
C ASN A 233 -16.29 -10.77 28.01
N LYS A 234 -15.68 -9.61 27.72
CA LYS A 234 -15.80 -8.40 28.56
C LYS A 234 -17.17 -7.70 28.45
N SER A 235 -18.04 -8.16 27.55
CA SER A 235 -19.27 -7.43 27.21
C SER A 235 -20.38 -7.66 28.24
N THR A 236 -20.70 -8.92 28.51
CA THR A 236 -21.78 -9.30 29.42
C THR A 236 -21.27 -10.09 30.63
N GLY A 237 -20.05 -10.64 30.57
CA GLY A 237 -19.54 -11.56 31.59
C GLY A 237 -20.32 -12.88 31.70
N ILE A 238 -21.38 -13.09 30.90
CA ILE A 238 -22.26 -14.24 30.97
C ILE A 238 -21.86 -15.28 29.92
N LYS A 239 -21.77 -16.55 30.32
CA LYS A 239 -21.45 -17.65 29.38
C LYS A 239 -22.52 -17.75 28.29
N ASN A 240 -22.07 -17.92 27.05
CA ASN A 240 -22.87 -18.05 25.82
C ASN A 240 -23.62 -16.79 25.36
N ILE A 241 -23.49 -15.65 26.06
CA ILE A 241 -24.16 -14.39 25.68
C ILE A 241 -23.11 -13.33 25.42
N THR A 242 -23.18 -12.58 24.33
CA THR A 242 -22.26 -11.48 24.04
C THR A 242 -23.05 -10.28 23.50
N TYR A 243 -22.74 -9.08 23.97
CA TYR A 243 -23.37 -7.85 23.47
C TYR A 243 -22.62 -7.31 22.25
N SER A 244 -23.37 -6.88 21.22
CA SER A 244 -22.81 -6.24 20.03
C SER A 244 -23.24 -4.76 19.98
N PRO A 245 -22.32 -3.82 20.24
CA PRO A 245 -22.64 -2.38 20.18
C PRO A 245 -23.13 -1.93 18.80
N LYS A 246 -22.54 -2.48 17.72
CA LYS A 246 -22.89 -2.14 16.33
C LYS A 246 -24.34 -2.50 15.97
N LEU A 247 -24.84 -3.62 16.49
CA LEU A 247 -26.17 -4.14 16.18
C LEU A 247 -27.17 -3.93 17.33
N LYS A 248 -26.77 -3.20 18.38
CA LYS A 248 -27.56 -2.93 19.59
C LYS A 248 -28.35 -4.16 20.09
N SER A 249 -27.69 -5.31 20.12
CA SER A 249 -28.35 -6.59 20.42
C SER A 249 -27.43 -7.57 21.15
N TYR A 250 -28.05 -8.44 21.95
CA TYR A 250 -27.44 -9.55 22.65
C TYR A 250 -27.48 -10.79 21.77
N ARG A 251 -26.31 -11.38 21.49
CA ARG A 251 -26.20 -12.63 20.75
C ARG A 251 -26.04 -13.79 21.72
N VAL A 252 -26.96 -14.74 21.68
CA VAL A 252 -26.84 -16.04 22.33
C VAL A 252 -26.23 -17.02 21.33
N GLN A 253 -25.20 -17.74 21.74
CA GLN A 253 -24.56 -18.77 20.92
C GLN A 253 -24.21 -19.99 21.76
N ILE A 254 -24.85 -21.12 21.44
CA ILE A 254 -24.65 -22.42 22.09
C ILE A 254 -24.27 -23.42 21.00
N ILE A 255 -23.24 -24.23 21.24
CA ILE A 255 -22.84 -25.32 20.34
C ILE A 255 -22.89 -26.63 21.12
N ARG A 256 -23.71 -27.58 20.67
CA ARG A 256 -23.81 -28.93 21.25
C ARG A 256 -23.82 -29.96 20.13
N ARG A 257 -23.03 -31.04 20.28
CA ARG A 257 -22.95 -32.14 19.30
C ARG A 257 -22.75 -31.69 17.83
N GLY A 258 -22.03 -30.59 17.62
CA GLY A 258 -21.77 -30.04 16.27
C GLY A 258 -22.87 -29.10 15.74
N VAL A 259 -24.05 -29.09 16.37
CA VAL A 259 -25.14 -28.19 16.03
C VAL A 259 -24.96 -26.84 16.72
N ARG A 260 -25.21 -25.76 15.99
CA ARG A 260 -25.08 -24.37 16.45
C ARG A 260 -26.45 -23.73 16.62
N TYR A 261 -26.78 -23.39 17.85
CA TYR A 261 -27.98 -22.64 18.21
C TYR A 261 -27.59 -21.17 18.42
N MET A 262 -28.07 -20.29 17.52
CA MET A 262 -27.71 -18.88 17.54
C MET A 262 -28.93 -18.01 17.31
N LYS A 263 -29.18 -17.05 18.22
CA LYS A 263 -30.24 -16.06 18.08
C LYS A 263 -29.82 -14.72 18.70
N ARG A 264 -30.43 -13.63 18.25
CA ARG A 264 -30.20 -12.27 18.77
C ARG A 264 -31.46 -11.73 19.40
N PHE A 265 -31.28 -10.89 20.42
CA PHE A 265 -32.33 -10.26 21.20
C PHE A 265 -31.99 -8.80 21.46
N SER A 266 -33.01 -7.97 21.61
CA SER A 266 -32.86 -6.56 21.98
C SER A 266 -32.59 -6.41 23.49
N SER A 267 -33.18 -7.28 24.32
CA SER A 267 -33.03 -7.29 25.77
C SER A 267 -32.08 -8.39 26.28
N LEU A 268 -31.36 -8.10 27.37
CA LEU A 268 -30.52 -9.08 28.06
C LEU A 268 -31.37 -10.21 28.67
N THR A 269 -32.53 -9.87 29.23
CA THR A 269 -33.43 -10.83 29.89
C THR A 269 -33.95 -11.86 28.90
N GLU A 270 -34.38 -11.42 27.71
CA GLU A 270 -34.82 -12.32 26.64
C GLU A 270 -33.70 -13.27 26.20
N ALA A 271 -32.47 -12.77 26.12
CA ALA A 271 -31.30 -13.58 25.79
C ALA A 271 -31.00 -14.63 26.86
N ILE A 272 -31.18 -14.31 28.14
CA ILE A 272 -31.02 -15.25 29.26
C ILE A 272 -32.11 -16.32 29.20
N ASN A 273 -33.38 -15.93 29.07
CA ASN A 273 -34.51 -16.86 28.99
C ASN A 273 -34.35 -17.83 27.81
N TYR A 274 -33.96 -17.33 26.64
CA TYR A 274 -33.69 -18.19 25.48
C TYR A 274 -32.50 -19.14 25.73
N LYS A 275 -31.42 -18.65 26.34
CA LYS A 275 -30.27 -19.49 26.72
C LYS A 275 -30.72 -20.64 27.62
N GLU A 276 -31.48 -20.36 28.67
CA GLU A 276 -31.94 -21.37 29.63
C GLU A 276 -32.89 -22.38 29.01
N SER A 277 -33.84 -21.90 28.18
CA SER A 277 -34.74 -22.76 27.42
C SER A 277 -33.98 -23.74 26.52
N VAL A 278 -33.01 -23.24 25.74
CA VAL A 278 -32.19 -24.07 24.85
C VAL A 278 -31.32 -25.05 25.64
N LEU A 279 -30.73 -24.65 26.76
CA LEU A 279 -29.94 -25.56 27.60
C LEU A 279 -30.82 -26.67 28.20
N SER A 280 -31.99 -26.33 28.74
CA SER A 280 -32.94 -27.30 29.29
C SER A 280 -33.39 -28.33 28.25
N GLN A 281 -33.68 -27.90 27.02
CA GLN A 281 -34.02 -28.81 25.91
C GLN A 281 -32.85 -29.73 25.55
N LEU A 282 -31.63 -29.20 25.53
CA LEU A 282 -30.44 -29.95 25.16
C LEU A 282 -29.99 -30.93 26.24
N ASP A 283 -30.20 -30.60 27.52
CA ASP A 283 -29.85 -31.47 28.64
C ASP A 283 -30.88 -32.61 28.82
N LYS A 284 -32.16 -32.41 28.48
CA LYS A 284 -33.17 -33.50 28.42
C LYS A 284 -32.85 -34.55 27.34
N ALA A 285 -32.17 -34.18 26.26
CA ALA A 285 -31.75 -35.08 25.19
C ALA A 285 -30.44 -35.86 25.51
N VAL A 286 -29.98 -35.82 26.77
CA VAL A 286 -28.74 -36.46 27.27
C VAL A 286 -29.03 -37.58 28.28
N GLN A 287 -30.29 -37.83 28.65
CA GLN A 287 -30.63 -39.03 29.45
C GLN A 287 -30.12 -40.28 28.71
N PRO A 288 -29.33 -41.15 29.35
CA PRO A 288 -28.88 -42.39 28.73
C PRO A 288 -30.12 -43.19 28.32
N LYS A 289 -30.11 -43.74 27.10
CA LYS A 289 -30.94 -44.90 26.84
C LYS A 289 -30.38 -45.99 27.76
N ASP A 290 -31.08 -46.23 28.86
CA ASP A 290 -30.83 -47.40 29.70
C ASP A 290 -30.86 -48.64 28.80
N LYS A 291 -29.92 -49.54 29.07
CA LYS A 291 -29.70 -50.80 28.35
C LYS A 291 -30.93 -51.68 28.36
#